data_AF-A0A2W4S903-F1
#
_entry.id   AF-A0A2W4S903-F1
#
_cell.length_a   1.000
_cell.length_b   1.000
_cell.length_c   1.000
_cell.angle_alpha   90.00
_cell.angle_beta   90.00
_cell.angle_gamma   90.00
#
_symmetry.space_group_name_H-M   'P 1'
#
loop_
_entity.id
_entity.type
_entity.pdbx_description
1 polymer ?
#
loop_
_entity_poly.entity_id
_entity_poly.type
_entity_poly.pdbx_seq_one_letter_code
_entity_poly.pdbx_strand_id
1 'polypeptide(L)'
;MPRPEGAVADAPGPTDRAAASEATASEAAGGEAAVDLTAWPEEPEVVNERRFEADGETWIARPVGESAIGHGAGARAYIVAVRFFRARDDTPVSEVLIPRGRFEMLYDEELVELLHRATPLKDAPEPRGRGRRSPRDEPDDELPLEG
;
A
#
# COMPACT_ATOMS: atom_id res chain seq x y z
N MET A 1 -54.65 -34.23 0.69
CA MET A 1 -54.09 -35.60 0.75
C MET A 1 -54.32 -36.26 -0.59
N PRO A 2 -53.39 -37.02 -1.21
CA PRO A 2 -52.05 -37.42 -0.75
C PRO A 2 -50.89 -37.23 -1.79
N ARG A 3 -49.64 -37.19 -1.28
CA ARG A 3 -48.39 -37.71 -1.90
C ARG A 3 -48.26 -39.19 -1.47
N PRO A 4 -47.63 -40.10 -2.23
CA PRO A 4 -46.16 -40.32 -2.21
C PRO A 4 -45.65 -40.68 -3.64
N GLU A 5 -44.39 -40.99 -4.00
CA GLU A 5 -43.19 -41.61 -3.42
C GLU A 5 -41.97 -40.92 -4.09
N GLY A 6 -40.81 -40.71 -3.46
CA GLY A 6 -39.89 -41.74 -2.97
C GLY A 6 -39.16 -42.37 -4.17
N ALA A 7 -37.85 -42.50 -4.26
CA ALA A 7 -36.76 -42.30 -3.31
C ALA A 7 -35.43 -42.56 -4.06
N VAL A 8 -34.33 -42.00 -3.52
CA VAL A 8 -32.94 -42.53 -3.43
C VAL A 8 -32.24 -43.06 -4.70
N ALA A 9 -31.16 -42.40 -5.14
CA ALA A 9 -29.75 -42.70 -4.80
C ALA A 9 -29.18 -43.89 -5.57
N ASP A 10 -28.16 -43.65 -6.41
CA ASP A 10 -26.95 -44.47 -6.45
C ASP A 10 -25.86 -43.79 -7.31
N ALA A 11 -24.86 -43.21 -6.64
CA ALA A 11 -23.47 -43.39 -7.01
C ALA A 11 -22.91 -44.31 -5.90
N PRO A 12 -22.04 -45.30 -6.18
CA PRO A 12 -20.76 -45.09 -6.85
C PRO A 12 -20.26 -46.27 -7.72
N GLY A 13 -19.30 -46.01 -8.61
CA GLY A 13 -18.61 -47.06 -9.36
C GLY A 13 -17.14 -46.70 -9.62
N PRO A 14 -16.19 -47.28 -8.87
CA PRO A 14 -14.75 -47.11 -9.04
C PRO A 14 -14.15 -48.27 -9.86
N THR A 15 -13.26 -47.97 -10.81
CA THR A 15 -12.29 -48.91 -11.44
C THR A 15 -11.41 -48.04 -12.35
N ASP A 16 -10.08 -48.09 -12.36
CA ASP A 16 -9.19 -49.16 -11.98
C ASP A 16 -7.82 -48.59 -11.54
N ARG A 17 -7.26 -49.21 -10.51
CA ARG A 17 -5.90 -49.00 -9.99
C ARG A 17 -5.16 -50.32 -10.16
N ALA A 18 -4.23 -50.39 -11.10
CA ALA A 18 -3.07 -51.31 -11.13
C ALA A 18 -2.17 -50.89 -12.32
N ALA A 19 -0.84 -50.82 -12.28
CA ALA A 19 0.19 -51.38 -11.40
C ALA A 19 1.42 -50.40 -11.42
N ALA A 20 2.18 -50.11 -10.35
CA ALA A 20 3.21 -50.92 -9.67
C ALA A 20 4.06 -51.75 -10.65
N SER A 21 5.39 -51.77 -10.69
CA SER A 21 6.49 -51.12 -9.98
C SER A 21 7.71 -51.54 -10.77
N GLU A 22 8.66 -50.64 -11.07
CA GLU A 22 10.06 -51.06 -11.20
C GLU A 22 10.94 -50.02 -10.51
N ALA A 23 11.33 -50.39 -9.29
CA ALA A 23 12.47 -49.80 -8.61
C ALA A 23 13.73 -50.40 -9.24
N THR A 24 14.61 -49.55 -9.76
CA THR A 24 16.04 -49.85 -9.76
C THR A 24 16.78 -48.61 -9.28
N ALA A 25 17.38 -48.76 -8.10
CA ALA A 25 18.35 -47.84 -7.57
C ALA A 25 19.57 -47.79 -8.49
N SER A 26 20.12 -46.60 -8.70
CA SER A 26 21.52 -46.44 -9.05
C SER A 26 22.02 -45.15 -8.41
N GLU A 27 22.58 -45.31 -7.22
CA GLU A 27 23.48 -44.34 -6.60
C GLU A 27 24.69 -44.12 -7.52
N ALA A 28 24.97 -42.86 -7.85
CA ALA A 28 26.31 -42.43 -8.21
C ALA A 28 26.48 -40.95 -7.87
N ALA A 29 27.01 -40.72 -6.68
CA ALA A 29 27.91 -39.64 -6.27
C ALA A 29 27.83 -38.31 -7.05
N GLY A 30 27.29 -37.27 -6.39
CA GLY A 30 27.48 -35.88 -6.77
C GLY A 30 27.33 -35.02 -5.53
N GLY A 31 28.41 -34.35 -5.13
CA GLY A 31 28.60 -33.70 -3.83
C GLY A 31 27.44 -32.85 -3.33
N GLU A 32 27.31 -32.83 -2.01
CA GLU A 32 26.50 -31.89 -1.24
C GLU A 32 26.94 -30.46 -1.56
N ALA A 33 26.41 -29.89 -2.63
CA ALA A 33 26.23 -28.46 -2.70
C ALA A 33 25.05 -28.16 -1.79
N ALA A 34 25.35 -27.79 -0.55
CA ALA A 34 24.39 -27.07 0.28
C ALA A 34 23.92 -25.87 -0.55
N VAL A 35 22.76 -26.02 -1.18
CA VAL A 35 22.04 -24.88 -1.73
C VAL A 35 21.74 -24.01 -0.53
N ASP A 36 22.47 -22.90 -0.43
CA ASP A 36 22.18 -21.88 0.55
C ASP A 36 20.78 -21.33 0.25
N LEU A 37 19.77 -21.93 0.88
CA LEU A 37 18.37 -21.50 0.83
C LEU A 37 18.16 -20.16 1.57
N THR A 38 19.22 -19.55 2.11
CA THR A 38 19.16 -18.29 2.84
C THR A 38 19.33 -17.06 1.94
N ALA A 39 19.76 -17.24 0.68
CA ALA A 39 19.94 -16.15 -0.26
C ALA A 39 18.93 -16.26 -1.41
N TRP A 40 17.64 -16.08 -1.11
CA TRP A 40 16.79 -15.50 -2.14
C TRP A 40 17.40 -14.12 -2.48
N PRO A 41 17.73 -13.83 -3.74
CA PRO A 41 18.09 -12.48 -4.10
C PRO A 41 16.90 -11.61 -3.69
N GLU A 42 17.11 -10.61 -2.85
CA GLU A 42 16.13 -9.56 -2.65
C GLU A 42 15.87 -8.97 -4.04
N GLU A 43 14.79 -9.41 -4.68
CA GLU A 43 14.30 -8.78 -5.90
C GLU A 43 14.22 -7.30 -5.56
N PRO A 44 14.85 -6.41 -6.36
CA PRO A 44 14.79 -4.99 -6.06
C PRO A 44 13.32 -4.65 -5.92
N GLU A 45 12.88 -4.26 -4.71
CA GLU A 45 11.51 -3.81 -4.50
C GLU A 45 11.29 -2.75 -5.57
N VAL A 46 10.45 -3.07 -6.56
CA VAL A 46 10.07 -2.12 -7.58
C VAL A 46 9.30 -1.07 -6.80
N VAL A 47 10.01 -0.01 -6.39
CA VAL A 47 9.43 1.07 -5.61
C VAL A 47 8.39 1.68 -6.51
N ASN A 48 7.13 1.31 -6.27
CA ASN A 48 6.01 1.73 -7.09
C ASN A 48 5.71 3.19 -6.74
N GLU A 49 6.55 4.09 -7.25
CA GLU A 49 6.53 5.52 -6.97
C GLU A 49 5.77 6.26 -8.06
N ARG A 50 4.97 7.25 -7.67
CA ARG A 50 4.30 8.16 -8.59
C ARG A 50 4.57 9.61 -8.28
N ARG A 51 4.83 10.37 -9.35
CA ARG A 51 4.97 11.83 -9.31
C ARG A 51 3.69 12.50 -9.79
N PHE A 52 3.27 13.56 -9.11
CA PHE A 52 2.08 14.36 -9.45
C PHE A 52 2.27 15.81 -8.97
N GLU A 53 1.48 16.74 -9.51
CA GLU A 53 1.54 18.17 -9.15
C GLU A 53 0.42 18.53 -8.17
N ALA A 54 0.74 19.22 -7.08
CA ALA A 54 -0.24 19.74 -6.12
C ALA A 54 0.25 21.06 -5.49
N ASP A 55 -0.63 22.05 -5.35
CA ASP A 55 -0.29 23.37 -4.80
C ASP A 55 0.90 24.08 -5.50
N GLY A 56 1.15 23.77 -6.77
CA GLY A 56 2.29 24.29 -7.53
C GLY A 56 3.65 23.69 -7.15
N GLU A 57 3.66 22.55 -6.46
CA GLU A 57 4.86 21.78 -6.12
C GLU A 57 4.72 20.34 -6.66
N THR A 58 5.84 19.76 -7.09
CA THR A 58 5.88 18.33 -7.47
C THR A 58 5.94 17.46 -6.22
N TRP A 59 5.01 16.53 -6.13
CA TRP A 59 4.91 15.55 -5.05
C TRP A 59 5.22 14.15 -5.53
N ILE A 60 5.65 13.32 -4.59
CA ILE A 60 5.94 11.90 -4.76
C ILE A 60 5.03 11.12 -3.82
N ALA A 61 4.23 10.20 -4.35
CA ALA A 61 3.48 9.22 -3.57
C ALA A 61 4.19 7.86 -3.65
N ARG A 62 4.43 7.23 -2.50
CA ARG A 62 5.11 5.93 -2.42
C ARG A 62 4.40 5.00 -1.42
N PRO A 63 4.01 3.78 -1.81
CA PRO A 63 3.60 2.76 -0.86
C PRO A 63 4.83 2.31 -0.05
N VAL A 64 4.70 2.25 1.27
CA VAL A 64 5.84 1.99 2.19
C VAL A 64 5.58 0.83 3.15
N GLY A 65 4.41 0.21 3.09
CA GLY A 65 4.10 -0.93 3.92
C GLY A 65 2.69 -1.45 3.68
N GLU A 66 2.50 -2.73 3.99
CA GLU A 66 1.19 -3.38 3.94
C GLU A 66 0.81 -3.93 5.31
N SER A 67 -0.48 -3.97 5.59
CA SER A 67 -1.02 -4.61 6.79
C SER A 67 -2.39 -5.22 6.49
N ALA A 68 -2.89 -6.02 7.43
CA ALA A 68 -4.21 -6.61 7.36
C ALA A 68 -5.01 -6.28 8.62
N ILE A 69 -6.24 -5.80 8.45
CA ILE A 69 -7.16 -5.48 9.54
C ILE A 69 -8.35 -6.44 9.48
N GLY A 70 -8.74 -7.00 10.63
CA GLY A 70 -9.95 -7.80 10.79
C GLY A 70 -9.79 -9.03 11.69
N HIS A 71 -10.91 -9.62 12.09
CA HIS A 71 -10.98 -10.76 13.02
C HIS A 71 -11.84 -11.87 12.40
N GLY A 72 -11.41 -13.13 12.51
CA GLY A 72 -12.14 -14.32 12.03
C GLY A 72 -11.51 -14.98 10.79
N ALA A 73 -11.94 -16.20 10.49
CA ALA A 73 -11.31 -17.11 9.52
C ALA A 73 -11.37 -16.63 8.04
N GLY A 74 -12.11 -15.56 7.72
CA GLY A 74 -12.24 -15.05 6.35
C GLY A 74 -12.45 -13.54 6.22
N ALA A 75 -12.37 -12.77 7.31
CA ALA A 75 -12.64 -11.32 7.28
C ALA A 75 -11.34 -10.54 7.54
N ARG A 76 -10.45 -10.49 6.55
CA ARG A 76 -9.26 -9.64 6.55
C ARG A 76 -9.32 -8.65 5.38
N ALA A 77 -9.20 -7.37 5.68
CA ALA A 77 -8.99 -6.32 4.69
C ALA A 77 -7.50 -6.03 4.61
N TYR A 78 -6.92 -6.11 3.41
CA TYR A 78 -5.53 -5.74 3.17
C TYR A 78 -5.45 -4.25 2.84
N ILE A 79 -4.59 -3.55 3.58
CA ILE A 79 -4.38 -2.10 3.47
C ILE A 79 -2.91 -1.82 3.19
N VAL A 80 -2.67 -0.70 2.49
CA VAL A 80 -1.35 -0.21 2.13
C VAL A 80 -1.19 1.19 2.71
N ALA A 81 -0.05 1.45 3.35
CA ALA A 81 0.35 2.78 3.77
C ALA A 81 1.05 3.47 2.61
N VAL A 82 0.52 4.62 2.19
CA VAL A 82 1.10 5.48 1.16
C VAL A 82 1.60 6.74 1.84
N ARG A 83 2.89 7.04 1.66
CA ARG A 83 3.51 8.28 2.13
C ARG A 83 3.68 9.27 0.99
N PHE A 84 3.55 10.54 1.35
CA PHE A 84 3.75 11.66 0.45
C PHE A 84 5.05 12.39 0.79
N PHE A 85 5.81 12.70 -0.25
CA PHE A 85 7.10 13.37 -0.17
C PHE A 85 7.07 14.56 -1.13
N ARG A 86 7.81 15.61 -0.80
CA ARG A 86 8.12 16.66 -1.77
C ARG A 86 9.21 16.16 -2.70
N ALA A 87 9.15 16.43 -3.99
CA ALA A 87 10.17 15.94 -4.93
C ALA A 87 11.60 16.46 -4.64
N ARG A 88 11.73 17.52 -3.84
CA ARG A 88 13.02 18.10 -3.45
C ARG A 88 13.63 17.51 -2.17
N ASP A 89 12.85 16.76 -1.37
CA ASP A 89 13.26 16.27 -0.06
C ASP A 89 12.76 14.83 0.16
N ASP A 90 13.63 13.89 0.56
CA ASP A 90 13.24 12.50 0.85
C ASP A 90 12.54 12.30 2.21
N THR A 91 12.14 13.40 2.88
CA THR A 91 11.43 13.33 4.16
C THR A 91 9.92 13.19 3.92
N PRO A 92 9.25 12.16 4.47
CA PRO A 92 7.82 12.00 4.28
C PRO A 92 7.06 13.05 5.09
N VAL A 93 6.07 13.69 4.44
CA VAL A 93 5.28 14.78 5.01
C VAL A 93 3.98 14.26 5.62
N SER A 94 3.33 13.31 4.96
CA SER A 94 2.04 12.76 5.38
C SER A 94 1.86 11.31 4.94
N GLU A 95 0.91 10.62 5.55
CA GLU A 95 0.60 9.22 5.29
C GLU A 95 -0.92 8.98 5.20
N VAL A 96 -1.33 8.09 4.31
CA VAL A 96 -2.71 7.64 4.17
C VAL A 96 -2.77 6.12 4.02
N LEU A 97 -3.82 5.51 4.58
CA LEU A 97 -4.12 4.09 4.41
C LEU A 97 -5.17 3.90 3.32
N ILE A 98 -4.88 3.04 2.35
CA ILE A 98 -5.82 2.69 1.27
C ILE A 98 -5.93 1.17 1.11
N PRO A 99 -7.02 0.65 0.52
CA PRO A 99 -7.11 -0.76 0.17
C PRO A 99 -5.99 -1.16 -0.79
N ARG A 100 -5.46 -2.38 -0.61
CA ARG A 100 -4.45 -2.94 -1.52
C ARG A 100 -4.95 -3.00 -2.96
N GLY A 101 -4.07 -2.67 -3.91
CA GLY A 101 -4.36 -2.63 -5.36
C GLY A 101 -5.10 -1.36 -5.81
N ARG A 102 -5.45 -0.45 -4.88
CA ARG A 102 -6.05 0.84 -5.26
C ARG A 102 -5.01 1.82 -5.78
N PHE A 103 -3.78 1.79 -5.28
CA PHE A 103 -2.75 2.80 -5.55
C PHE A 103 -2.46 2.96 -7.05
N GLU A 104 -2.33 1.84 -7.75
CA GLU A 104 -2.00 1.75 -9.16
C GLU A 104 -3.12 2.33 -10.05
N MET A 105 -4.34 2.36 -9.54
CA MET A 105 -5.53 2.80 -10.26
C MET A 105 -5.87 4.27 -10.05
N LEU A 106 -5.20 4.96 -9.12
CA LEU A 106 -5.53 6.35 -8.78
C LEU A 106 -5.16 7.29 -9.93
N TYR A 107 -6.00 8.28 -10.21
CA TYR A 107 -5.59 9.40 -11.06
C TYR A 107 -4.78 10.42 -10.24
N ASP A 108 -4.10 11.33 -10.92
CA ASP A 108 -3.30 12.35 -10.26
C ASP A 108 -4.18 13.28 -9.40
N GLU A 109 -5.41 13.57 -9.85
CA GLU A 109 -6.40 14.32 -9.08
C GLU A 109 -6.81 13.59 -7.80
N GLU A 110 -6.96 12.26 -7.85
CA GLU A 110 -7.24 11.46 -6.66
C GLU A 110 -6.03 11.45 -5.71
N LEU A 111 -4.79 11.44 -6.23
CA LEU A 111 -3.58 11.57 -5.40
C LEU A 111 -3.52 12.92 -4.69
N VAL A 112 -3.95 14.01 -5.34
CA VAL A 112 -4.10 15.33 -4.72
C VAL A 112 -5.15 15.29 -3.60
N GLU A 113 -6.30 14.67 -3.83
CA GLU A 113 -7.32 14.50 -2.80
C GLU A 113 -6.81 13.65 -1.62
N LEU A 114 -6.06 12.59 -1.90
CA LEU A 114 -5.43 11.77 -0.87
C LEU A 114 -4.40 12.56 -0.06
N LEU A 115 -3.57 13.38 -0.70
CA LEU A 115 -2.58 14.23 -0.05
C LEU A 115 -3.25 15.18 0.94
N HIS A 116 -4.35 15.83 0.54
CA HIS A 116 -5.07 16.79 1.38
C HIS A 116 -5.77 16.16 2.60
N ARG A 117 -6.17 14.89 2.50
CA ARG A 117 -6.81 14.16 3.61
C ARG A 117 -5.83 13.31 4.44
N ALA A 118 -4.58 13.21 4.01
CA ALA A 118 -3.57 12.38 4.65
C ALA A 118 -3.27 12.87 6.06
N THR A 119 -2.86 11.94 6.92
CA THR A 119 -2.43 12.26 8.28
C THR A 119 -1.02 12.85 8.24
N PRO A 120 -0.78 14.07 8.76
CA PRO A 120 0.55 14.63 8.83
C PRO A 120 1.47 13.78 9.73
N LEU A 121 2.71 13.58 9.32
CA LEU A 121 3.72 12.90 10.13
C LEU A 121 4.42 13.92 11.05
N LYS A 122 4.81 13.49 12.26
CA LYS A 122 5.38 14.38 13.28
C LYS A 122 6.72 15.00 12.89
N ASP A 123 7.49 14.30 12.06
CA ASP A 123 8.80 14.74 11.58
C ASP A 123 8.71 15.49 10.24
N ALA A 124 7.49 15.84 9.81
CA ALA A 124 7.28 16.56 8.55
C ALA A 124 7.87 17.97 8.64
N PRO A 125 8.61 18.43 7.61
CA PRO A 125 9.07 19.81 7.56
C PRO A 125 7.87 20.75 7.61
N GLU A 126 7.93 21.80 8.45
CA GLU A 126 6.81 22.73 8.62
C GLU A 126 6.32 23.24 7.25
N PRO A 127 4.99 23.25 7.02
CA PRO A 127 4.46 23.84 5.81
C PRO A 127 4.90 25.31 5.79
N ARG A 128 5.58 25.74 4.73
CA ARG A 128 5.92 27.16 4.57
C ARG A 128 4.62 27.94 4.59
N GLY A 129 4.37 28.59 5.72
CA GLY A 129 3.11 29.25 6.00
C GLY A 129 2.76 30.19 4.87
N ARG A 130 1.57 30.02 4.30
CA ARG A 130 0.82 31.07 3.63
C ARG A 130 0.94 32.29 4.53
N GLY A 131 1.70 33.31 4.10
CA GLY A 131 2.20 34.37 4.95
C GLY A 131 1.17 34.82 5.97
N ARG A 132 1.47 34.62 7.25
CA ARG A 132 0.80 35.34 8.32
C ARG A 132 1.05 36.80 8.00
N ARG A 133 0.07 37.47 7.39
CA ARG A 133 0.12 38.93 7.26
C ARG A 133 0.36 39.42 8.68
N SER A 134 1.53 39.99 8.91
CA SER A 134 1.77 40.77 10.11
C SER A 134 0.59 41.72 10.27
N PRO A 135 0.06 41.92 11.48
CA PRO A 135 -0.84 43.03 11.72
C PRO A 135 -0.15 44.27 11.17
N ARG A 136 -0.87 44.95 10.30
CA ARG A 136 -0.52 46.25 9.73
C ARG A 136 0.00 47.14 10.86
N ASP A 137 1.31 47.39 10.90
CA ASP A 137 1.86 48.59 11.50
C ASP A 137 1.25 49.73 10.67
N GLU A 138 0.16 50.31 11.17
CA GLU A 138 -0.30 51.61 10.70
C GLU A 138 0.76 52.63 11.15
N PRO A 139 1.45 53.33 10.23
CA PRO A 139 2.13 54.55 10.63
C PRO A 139 1.04 55.54 11.03
N ASP A 140 1.07 55.94 12.30
CA ASP A 140 0.30 57.08 12.83
C ASP A 140 0.68 58.32 12.00
N ASP A 141 -0.15 58.63 11.02
CA ASP A 141 -0.04 59.85 10.21
C ASP A 141 -0.30 61.07 11.11
N GLU A 142 0.68 61.98 11.12
CA GLU A 142 0.69 63.31 11.73
C GLU A 142 -0.65 64.07 11.70
N LEU A 143 -0.98 64.72 12.82
CA LEU A 143 -1.72 65.99 12.78
C LEU A 143 -0.94 67.05 13.58
N PRO A 144 -0.55 68.19 12.97
CA PRO A 144 0.00 69.30 13.72
C PRO A 144 -1.15 70.03 14.43
N LEU A 145 -1.00 70.27 15.72
CA LEU A 145 -1.88 71.18 16.46
C LEU A 145 -1.09 72.46 16.77
N GLU A 146 -1.41 73.51 16.01
CA GLU A 146 -1.07 74.88 16.36
C GLU A 146 -1.60 75.23 17.77
N GLY A 147 -0.78 75.94 18.55
CA GLY A 147 -1.11 76.47 19.87
C GLY A 147 0.04 77.25 20.49
#